data_AF-S7REE9-F1
#
_entry.id   AF-S7REE9-F1
#
_cell.length_a   1.000
_cell.length_b   1.000
_cell.length_c   1.000
_cell.angle_alpha   90.00
_cell.angle_beta   90.00
_cell.angle_gamma   90.00
#
_symmetry.space_group_name_H-M   'P 1'
#
loop_
_entity.id
_entity.type
_entity.pdbx_description
1 polymer ?
#
loop_
_entity_poly.entity_id
_entity_poly.type
_entity_poly.pdbx_seq_one_letter_code
_entity_poly.pdbx_strand_id
1 'polypeptide(L)'
;MLARSGVAKLRLVDFDYVTLSSLNRHATATLGDVGTPKVRCVQRALRQVCKWLDVEACVDIWRKEEGGRYLEGVDWVVDAIDNIATKVDLLHYCHAHDIKVFSSMGAGAKSDPTRVQISDISYTIYDPLARSVRRRLRVLGVASGIPVVYSTEVPGDVRLLPLPEAEFARGNVKELNVFDDFRVRILPVIGPLPSIFGLHIATYILCELAGRPIANPLPIKNRRKLYERLWRDLLTRESRLAGEQLNRLPIDEDDVSLIFEDVHLGRSVVPPHAVPTKAVLVRWDPREEVSVENVVVMEGREAERHVRECWDLGRRPGEVW
;
A
#
# COMPACT_ATOMS: atom_id res chain seq x y z
N MET A 1 -18.10 -8.53 0.74
CA MET A 1 -17.85 -9.36 -0.47
C MET A 1 -17.32 -10.74 -0.14
N LEU A 2 -16.43 -10.91 0.86
CA LEU A 2 -16.00 -12.23 1.35
C LEU A 2 -17.17 -13.22 1.56
N ALA A 3 -18.18 -12.84 2.36
CA ALA A 3 -19.38 -13.65 2.58
C ALA A 3 -20.11 -14.07 1.29
N ARG A 4 -20.31 -13.12 0.37
CA ARG A 4 -20.98 -13.36 -0.93
C ARG A 4 -20.15 -14.25 -1.85
N SER A 5 -18.86 -14.40 -1.59
CA SER A 5 -17.92 -15.18 -2.41
C SER A 5 -17.66 -16.57 -1.82
N GLY A 6 -18.46 -17.00 -0.84
CA GLY A 6 -18.40 -18.36 -0.28
C GLY A 6 -17.57 -18.52 0.99
N VAL A 7 -17.03 -17.43 1.57
CA VAL A 7 -16.41 -17.52 2.91
C VAL A 7 -17.47 -17.94 3.92
N ALA A 8 -17.22 -19.05 4.62
CA ALA A 8 -18.21 -19.71 5.48
C ALA A 8 -18.21 -19.20 6.93
N LYS A 9 -17.09 -18.65 7.41
CA LYS A 9 -16.93 -18.13 8.78
C LYS A 9 -16.37 -16.72 8.75
N LEU A 10 -17.00 -15.80 9.47
CA LEU A 10 -16.51 -14.43 9.65
C LEU A 10 -16.58 -14.04 11.13
N ARG A 11 -15.45 -13.66 11.70
CA ARG A 11 -15.37 -13.04 13.03
C ARG A 11 -15.19 -11.53 12.87
N LEU A 12 -16.05 -10.76 13.52
CA LEU A 12 -16.03 -9.30 13.53
C LEU A 12 -15.66 -8.81 14.94
N VAL A 13 -14.60 -8.02 15.06
CA VAL A 13 -14.13 -7.46 16.34
C VAL A 13 -14.09 -5.94 16.22
N ASP A 14 -15.02 -5.27 16.89
CA ASP A 14 -15.06 -3.80 16.97
C ASP A 14 -15.88 -3.42 18.23
N PHE A 15 -15.38 -2.45 18.99
CA PHE A 15 -16.01 -1.96 20.21
C PHE A 15 -16.95 -0.77 19.96
N ASP A 16 -16.87 -0.17 18.77
CA ASP A 16 -17.62 1.04 18.44
C ASP A 16 -19.12 0.80 18.23
N TYR A 17 -19.87 1.86 18.48
CA TYR A 17 -21.29 1.97 18.18
C TYR A 17 -21.52 2.75 16.88
N VAL A 18 -22.64 2.46 16.21
CA VAL A 18 -23.08 3.23 15.04
C VAL A 18 -23.48 4.64 15.48
N THR A 19 -22.89 5.64 14.86
CA THR A 19 -23.22 7.07 15.05
C THR A 19 -23.87 7.65 13.80
N LEU A 20 -24.54 8.80 13.91
CA LEU A 20 -25.02 9.54 12.74
C LEU A 20 -23.89 9.85 11.75
N SER A 21 -22.71 10.21 12.25
CA SER A 21 -21.52 10.47 11.43
C SER A 21 -20.90 9.22 10.79
N SER A 22 -21.32 8.02 11.19
CA SER A 22 -20.89 6.75 10.58
C SER A 22 -21.67 6.45 9.29
N LEU A 23 -22.91 6.96 9.16
CA LEU A 23 -23.84 6.60 8.09
C LEU A 23 -23.36 7.01 6.69
N ASN A 24 -22.46 7.99 6.58
CA ASN A 24 -21.91 8.41 5.28
C ASN A 24 -20.97 7.38 4.63
N ARG A 25 -20.49 6.38 5.39
CA ARG A 25 -19.49 5.40 4.92
C ARG A 25 -19.64 3.99 5.49
N HIS A 26 -20.54 3.77 6.45
CA HIS A 26 -20.80 2.44 6.99
C HIS A 26 -21.75 1.67 6.05
N ALA A 27 -21.25 0.60 5.42
CA ALA A 27 -21.93 -0.06 4.30
C ALA A 27 -23.30 -0.67 4.63
N THR A 28 -23.54 -1.08 5.88
CA THR A 28 -24.77 -1.81 6.26
C THR A 28 -25.66 -1.09 7.27
N ALA A 29 -25.21 0.05 7.80
CA ALA A 29 -25.93 0.73 8.88
C ALA A 29 -27.00 1.64 8.31
N THR A 30 -28.16 1.63 8.95
CA THR A 30 -29.28 2.52 8.65
C THR A 30 -29.50 3.50 9.80
N LEU A 31 -30.40 4.48 9.62
CA LEU A 31 -30.74 5.43 10.69
C LEU A 31 -31.26 4.72 11.95
N GLY A 32 -31.97 3.60 11.81
CA GLY A 32 -32.48 2.80 12.92
C GLY A 32 -31.39 2.06 13.71
N ASP A 33 -30.15 2.03 13.21
CA ASP A 33 -29.03 1.34 13.86
C ASP A 33 -28.19 2.24 14.75
N VAL A 34 -28.45 3.54 14.74
CA VAL A 34 -27.73 4.51 15.58
C VAL A 34 -27.86 4.11 17.04
N GLY A 35 -26.71 4.02 17.74
CA GLY A 35 -26.64 3.55 19.12
C GLY A 35 -26.54 2.03 19.29
N THR A 36 -26.49 1.25 18.21
CA THR A 36 -26.22 -0.20 18.28
C THR A 36 -24.74 -0.51 17.98
N PRO A 37 -24.16 -1.60 18.51
CA PRO A 37 -22.78 -1.98 18.18
C PRO A 37 -22.60 -2.25 16.68
N LYS A 38 -21.53 -1.72 16.08
CA LYS A 38 -21.26 -1.85 14.63
C LYS A 38 -21.20 -3.31 14.19
N VAL A 39 -20.51 -4.17 14.94
CA VAL A 39 -20.41 -5.61 14.62
C VAL A 39 -21.77 -6.30 14.57
N ARG A 40 -22.73 -5.90 15.41
CA ARG A 40 -24.08 -6.48 15.44
C ARG A 40 -24.92 -6.02 14.25
N CYS A 41 -24.77 -4.76 13.85
CA CYS A 41 -25.38 -4.23 12.63
C CYS A 41 -24.90 -5.02 11.39
N VAL A 42 -23.58 -5.21 11.25
CA VAL A 42 -23.00 -5.99 10.14
C VAL A 42 -23.45 -7.45 10.20
N GLN A 43 -23.43 -8.08 11.38
CA GLN A 43 -23.89 -9.46 11.57
C GLN A 43 -25.34 -9.65 11.10
N ARG A 44 -26.25 -8.75 11.48
CA ARG A 44 -27.66 -8.81 11.07
C ARG A 44 -27.81 -8.66 9.55
N ALA A 45 -27.10 -7.71 8.95
CA ALA A 45 -27.13 -7.51 7.51
C ALA A 45 -26.57 -8.73 6.74
N LEU A 46 -25.45 -9.30 7.20
CA LEU A 46 -24.85 -10.47 6.57
C LEU A 46 -25.77 -11.70 6.64
N ARG A 47 -26.44 -11.94 7.77
CA ARG A 47 -27.39 -13.07 7.93
C ARG A 47 -28.61 -12.98 7.03
N GLN A 48 -29.04 -11.77 6.65
CA GLN A 48 -30.12 -11.57 5.68
C GLN A 48 -29.69 -11.95 4.26
N VAL A 49 -28.39 -11.85 3.96
CA VAL A 49 -27.84 -12.06 2.61
C VAL A 49 -27.27 -13.47 2.43
N CYS A 50 -26.50 -13.97 3.39
CA CYS A 50 -25.78 -15.23 3.34
C CYS A 50 -26.21 -16.11 4.51
N LYS A 51 -27.28 -16.90 4.35
CA LYS A 51 -27.83 -17.71 5.45
C LYS A 51 -26.92 -18.85 5.91
N TRP A 52 -25.98 -19.28 5.06
CA TRP A 52 -24.99 -20.32 5.36
C TRP A 52 -23.79 -19.80 6.17
N LEU A 53 -23.65 -18.48 6.30
CA LEU A 53 -22.49 -17.85 6.90
C LEU A 53 -22.60 -17.91 8.43
N ASP A 54 -21.59 -18.48 9.06
CA ASP A 54 -21.37 -18.37 10.49
C ASP A 54 -20.67 -17.03 10.78
N VAL A 55 -21.39 -16.12 11.45
CA VAL A 55 -20.87 -14.80 11.82
C VAL A 55 -20.79 -14.67 13.33
N GLU A 56 -19.57 -14.54 13.83
CA GLU A 56 -19.28 -14.20 15.21
C GLU A 56 -19.09 -12.68 15.34
N ALA A 57 -19.84 -12.05 16.23
CA ALA A 57 -19.77 -10.61 16.48
C ALA A 57 -19.28 -10.36 17.91
N CYS A 58 -18.04 -9.92 18.02
CA CYS A 58 -17.33 -9.62 19.27
C CYS A 58 -17.32 -8.11 19.47
N VAL A 59 -18.06 -7.61 20.47
CA VAL A 59 -18.02 -6.20 20.85
C VAL A 59 -16.83 -6.00 21.79
N ASP A 60 -15.64 -5.89 21.21
CA ASP A 60 -14.38 -5.74 21.95
C ASP A 60 -13.32 -5.05 21.08
N ILE A 61 -12.22 -4.66 21.71
CA ILE A 61 -11.03 -4.07 21.08
C ILE A 61 -9.86 -5.04 21.18
N TRP A 62 -8.99 -5.01 20.19
CA TRP A 62 -7.72 -5.73 20.24
C TRP A 62 -6.85 -5.24 21.42
N ARG A 63 -6.41 -6.17 22.27
CA ARG A 63 -5.42 -5.96 23.32
C ARG A 63 -4.32 -7.01 23.17
N LYS A 64 -3.07 -6.63 23.34
CA LYS A 64 -1.92 -7.49 23.03
C LYS A 64 -1.92 -8.79 23.83
N GLU A 65 -2.36 -8.74 25.09
CA GLU A 65 -2.32 -9.84 26.05
C GLU A 65 -3.40 -10.89 25.79
N GLU A 66 -4.58 -10.46 25.35
CA GLU A 66 -5.77 -11.31 25.21
C GLU A 66 -6.18 -11.53 23.74
N GLY A 67 -5.65 -10.71 22.83
CA GLY A 67 -6.11 -10.63 21.45
C GLY A 67 -5.87 -11.91 20.65
N GLY A 68 -4.87 -12.71 21.02
CA GLY A 68 -4.56 -13.99 20.35
C GLY A 68 -5.78 -14.89 20.19
N ARG A 69 -6.70 -14.91 21.18
CA ARG A 69 -7.95 -15.69 21.14
C ARG A 69 -8.81 -15.40 19.90
N TYR A 70 -8.74 -14.17 19.39
CA TYR A 70 -9.51 -13.76 18.21
C TYR A 70 -8.90 -14.25 16.90
N LEU A 71 -7.63 -14.66 16.90
CA LEU A 71 -6.90 -15.10 15.71
C LEU A 71 -6.72 -16.62 15.66
N GLU A 72 -7.13 -17.35 16.69
CA GLU A 72 -7.07 -18.81 16.70
C GLU A 72 -7.92 -19.41 15.56
N GLY A 73 -7.27 -20.24 14.74
CA GLY A 73 -7.91 -20.97 13.65
C GLY A 73 -8.38 -20.11 12.46
N VAL A 74 -7.92 -18.86 12.36
CA VAL A 74 -8.27 -17.99 11.22
C VAL A 74 -7.32 -18.22 10.05
N ASP A 75 -7.88 -18.33 8.84
CA ASP A 75 -7.08 -18.42 7.62
C ASP A 75 -6.46 -17.07 7.23
N TRP A 76 -7.16 -15.97 7.57
CA TRP A 76 -6.82 -14.61 7.20
C TRP A 76 -7.32 -13.60 8.25
N VAL A 77 -6.51 -12.58 8.49
CA VAL A 77 -6.86 -11.41 9.29
C VAL A 77 -6.99 -10.19 8.37
N VAL A 78 -8.11 -9.48 8.49
CA VAL A 78 -8.31 -8.18 7.83
C VAL A 78 -8.21 -7.09 8.87
N ASP A 79 -7.15 -6.30 8.80
CA ASP A 79 -6.93 -5.16 9.68
C ASP A 79 -7.53 -3.88 9.05
N ALA A 80 -8.65 -3.44 9.62
CA ALA A 80 -9.29 -2.15 9.31
C ALA A 80 -9.24 -1.18 10.50
N ILE A 81 -8.33 -1.40 11.45
CA ILE A 81 -8.13 -0.55 12.64
C ILE A 81 -7.58 0.80 12.19
N ASP A 82 -7.85 1.85 12.95
CA ASP A 82 -7.44 3.21 12.61
C ASP A 82 -6.54 3.85 13.70
N ASN A 83 -6.58 3.35 14.93
CA ASN A 83 -5.59 3.63 15.97
C ASN A 83 -4.23 3.03 15.58
N ILE A 84 -3.19 3.87 15.51
CA ILE A 84 -1.86 3.47 15.07
C ILE A 84 -1.21 2.46 16.02
N ALA A 85 -1.38 2.60 17.34
CA ALA A 85 -0.77 1.71 18.31
C ALA A 85 -1.38 0.31 18.20
N THR A 86 -2.70 0.21 18.32
CA THR A 86 -3.45 -1.05 18.21
C THR A 86 -3.21 -1.75 16.86
N LYS A 87 -3.17 -0.98 15.77
CA LYS A 87 -2.84 -1.50 14.43
C LYS A 87 -1.44 -2.11 14.40
N VAL A 88 -0.42 -1.37 14.85
CA VAL A 88 0.96 -1.86 14.85
C VAL A 88 1.09 -3.12 15.70
N ASP A 89 0.43 -3.16 16.86
CA ASP A 89 0.46 -4.32 17.75
C ASP A 89 -0.16 -5.55 17.08
N LEU A 90 -1.34 -5.42 16.45
CA LEU A 90 -1.97 -6.51 15.69
C LEU A 90 -1.07 -7.00 14.54
N LEU A 91 -0.57 -6.08 13.72
CA LEU A 91 0.27 -6.42 12.56
C LEU A 91 1.58 -7.10 12.98
N HIS A 92 2.21 -6.62 14.04
CA HIS A 92 3.39 -7.25 14.61
C HIS A 92 3.08 -8.63 15.18
N TYR A 93 1.97 -8.78 15.91
CA TYR A 93 1.55 -10.08 16.45
C TYR A 93 1.33 -11.11 15.34
N CYS A 94 0.58 -10.74 14.29
CA CYS A 94 0.32 -11.61 13.15
C CYS A 94 1.63 -12.02 12.45
N HIS A 95 2.52 -11.05 12.21
CA HIS A 95 3.82 -11.33 11.59
C HIS A 95 4.70 -12.26 12.43
N ALA A 96 4.74 -12.07 13.76
CA ALA A 96 5.54 -12.89 14.67
C ALA A 96 5.03 -14.34 14.82
N HIS A 97 3.75 -14.59 14.54
CA HIS A 97 3.11 -15.91 14.65
C HIS A 97 2.77 -16.54 13.29
N ASP A 98 3.29 -15.99 12.20
CA ASP A 98 3.02 -16.43 10.82
C ASP A 98 1.51 -16.49 10.47
N ILE A 99 0.74 -15.56 11.03
CA ILE A 99 -0.69 -15.40 10.75
C ILE A 99 -0.84 -14.44 9.57
N LYS A 100 -1.49 -14.92 8.51
CA LYS A 100 -1.75 -14.12 7.31
C LYS A 100 -2.61 -12.91 7.65
N VAL A 101 -2.10 -11.72 7.33
CA VAL A 101 -2.79 -10.46 7.61
C VAL A 101 -2.73 -9.52 6.42
N PHE A 102 -3.85 -8.86 6.13
CA PHE A 102 -3.93 -7.79 5.15
C PHE A 102 -4.42 -6.52 5.83
N SER A 103 -3.73 -5.39 5.63
CA SER A 103 -4.06 -4.14 6.31
C SER A 103 -4.61 -3.05 5.39
N SER A 104 -5.66 -2.38 5.84
CA SER A 104 -6.13 -1.11 5.27
C SER A 104 -5.34 0.07 5.83
N MET A 105 -4.79 0.89 4.94
CA MET A 105 -4.18 2.18 5.29
C MET A 105 -5.23 3.31 5.27
N GLY A 106 -4.78 4.58 5.23
CA GLY A 106 -5.66 5.72 5.39
C GLY A 106 -6.51 5.99 4.13
N ALA A 107 -7.83 5.87 4.25
CA ALA A 107 -8.77 6.24 3.18
C ALA A 107 -9.31 7.69 3.31
N GLY A 108 -8.99 8.40 4.39
CA GLY A 108 -9.44 9.77 4.63
C GLY A 108 -8.61 10.82 3.89
N ALA A 109 -9.21 12.00 3.68
CA ALA A 109 -8.64 13.13 2.91
C ALA A 109 -8.18 12.74 1.50
N LYS A 110 -8.86 11.78 0.89
CA LYS A 110 -8.58 11.26 -0.45
C LYS A 110 -9.86 11.27 -1.28
N SER A 111 -9.70 11.35 -2.59
CA SER A 111 -10.81 11.48 -3.53
C SER A 111 -10.62 10.68 -4.83
N ASP A 112 -9.38 10.33 -5.19
CA ASP A 112 -9.08 9.70 -6.47
C ASP A 112 -9.07 8.16 -6.36
N PRO A 113 -10.10 7.46 -6.85
CA PRO A 113 -10.16 6.01 -6.78
C PRO A 113 -9.14 5.31 -7.70
N THR A 114 -8.62 5.99 -8.73
CA THR A 114 -7.67 5.41 -9.69
C THR A 114 -6.27 5.22 -9.10
N ARG A 115 -6.01 5.85 -7.94
CA ARG A 115 -4.72 5.81 -7.24
C ARG A 115 -4.67 4.82 -6.09
N VAL A 116 -5.75 4.06 -5.87
CA VAL A 116 -5.80 2.98 -4.88
C VAL A 116 -5.07 1.76 -5.44
N GLN A 117 -4.17 1.19 -4.65
CA GLN A 117 -3.41 0.02 -5.05
C GLN A 117 -3.05 -0.85 -3.85
N ILE A 118 -2.67 -2.09 -4.15
CA ILE A 118 -2.14 -3.05 -3.18
C ILE A 118 -0.61 -3.03 -3.29
N SER A 119 0.09 -3.07 -2.16
CA SER A 119 1.54 -3.28 -2.13
C SER A 119 1.97 -3.86 -0.79
N ASP A 120 3.23 -4.24 -0.64
CA ASP A 120 3.82 -4.43 0.69
C ASP A 120 3.89 -3.09 1.46
N ILE A 121 3.76 -3.15 2.79
CA ILE A 121 3.85 -1.98 3.68
C ILE A 121 5.15 -1.19 3.46
N SER A 122 6.26 -1.85 3.12
CA SER A 122 7.57 -1.23 2.90
C SER A 122 7.61 -0.28 1.71
N TYR A 123 6.75 -0.48 0.71
CA TYR A 123 6.70 0.30 -0.53
C TYR A 123 5.70 1.45 -0.52
N THR A 124 4.88 1.55 0.53
CA THR A 124 3.86 2.59 0.64
C THR A 124 4.44 4.00 0.58
N ILE A 125 3.81 4.86 -0.22
CA ILE A 125 4.20 6.26 -0.44
C ILE A 125 2.98 7.16 -0.24
N TYR A 126 3.24 8.44 0.05
CA TYR A 126 2.22 9.50 0.21
C TYR A 126 1.15 9.29 1.30
N ASP A 127 1.02 8.11 1.90
CA ASP A 127 0.06 7.82 2.97
C ASP A 127 0.65 8.07 4.37
N PRO A 128 0.12 9.04 5.16
CA PRO A 128 0.62 9.33 6.50
C PRO A 128 0.41 8.20 7.53
N LEU A 129 -0.70 7.46 7.43
CA LEU A 129 -0.99 6.34 8.31
C LEU A 129 0.01 5.22 8.00
N ALA A 130 0.18 4.86 6.74
CA ALA A 130 1.14 3.84 6.31
C ALA A 130 2.57 4.20 6.71
N ARG A 131 2.97 5.46 6.55
CA ARG A 131 4.29 5.95 6.99
C ARG A 131 4.51 5.73 8.49
N SER A 132 3.51 6.07 9.31
CA SER A 132 3.60 5.97 10.77
C SER A 132 3.64 4.52 11.24
N VAL A 133 2.78 3.67 10.67
CA VAL A 133 2.73 2.22 10.92
C VAL A 133 4.04 1.56 10.51
N ARG A 134 4.51 1.81 9.28
CA ARG A 134 5.79 1.29 8.75
C ARG A 134 6.98 1.67 9.63
N ARG A 135 7.05 2.91 10.10
CA ARG A 135 8.15 3.36 10.98
C ARG A 135 8.17 2.58 12.29
N ARG A 136 6.99 2.38 12.92
CA ARG A 136 6.89 1.65 14.20
C ARG A 136 7.17 0.16 14.01
N LEU A 137 6.64 -0.46 12.95
CA LEU A 137 6.93 -1.86 12.60
C LEU A 137 8.43 -2.11 12.39
N ARG A 138 9.14 -1.20 11.71
CA ARG A 138 10.59 -1.31 11.52
C ARG A 138 11.38 -1.29 12.83
N VAL A 139 10.94 -0.49 13.81
CA VAL A 139 11.57 -0.48 15.15
C VAL A 139 11.38 -1.82 15.85
N LEU A 140 10.26 -2.51 15.59
CA LEU A 140 9.98 -3.85 16.09
C LEU A 140 10.61 -4.97 15.24
N GLY A 141 11.47 -4.64 14.28
CA GLY A 141 12.16 -5.63 13.42
C GLY A 141 11.36 -6.07 12.18
N VAL A 142 10.17 -5.55 11.94
CA VAL A 142 9.33 -5.90 10.79
C VAL A 142 9.53 -4.87 9.67
N ALA A 143 10.38 -5.22 8.70
CA ALA A 143 10.73 -4.32 7.59
C ALA A 143 9.77 -4.42 6.38
N SER A 144 9.23 -5.61 6.12
CA SER A 144 8.37 -5.98 4.99
C SER A 144 7.62 -7.29 5.29
N GLY A 145 6.77 -7.74 4.38
CA GLY A 145 6.02 -9.01 4.45
C GLY A 145 4.56 -8.84 4.86
N ILE A 146 4.03 -7.61 4.83
CA ILE A 146 2.63 -7.33 5.19
C ILE A 146 1.97 -6.63 4.00
N PRO A 147 1.04 -7.31 3.28
CA PRO A 147 0.31 -6.70 2.19
C PRO A 147 -0.70 -5.68 2.73
N VAL A 148 -0.78 -4.53 2.04
CA VAL A 148 -1.65 -3.42 2.42
C VAL A 148 -2.33 -2.82 1.21
N VAL A 149 -3.50 -2.22 1.43
CA VAL A 149 -4.14 -1.31 0.47
C VAL A 149 -3.93 0.12 0.93
N TYR A 150 -3.44 0.95 0.01
CA TYR A 150 -3.24 2.38 0.23
C TYR A 150 -3.55 3.15 -1.05
N SER A 151 -3.44 4.48 -0.99
CA SER A 151 -3.55 5.31 -2.18
C SER A 151 -2.31 6.18 -2.34
N THR A 152 -1.88 6.33 -3.60
CA THR A 152 -0.77 7.18 -4.03
C THR A 152 -1.21 8.61 -4.36
N GLU A 153 -2.45 8.98 -4.04
CA GLU A 153 -2.90 10.37 -4.06
C GLU A 153 -2.02 11.17 -3.10
N VAL A 154 -1.40 12.23 -3.61
CA VAL A 154 -0.60 13.13 -2.79
C VAL A 154 -1.54 13.83 -1.82
N PRO A 155 -1.29 13.80 -0.50
CA PRO A 155 -2.13 14.49 0.46
C PRO A 155 -2.29 15.96 0.08
N GLY A 156 -3.54 16.38 -0.17
CA GLY A 156 -3.87 17.78 -0.45
C GLY A 156 -4.03 18.60 0.83
N ASP A 157 -4.54 19.83 0.67
CA ASP A 157 -4.79 20.79 1.75
C ASP A 157 -6.03 20.48 2.61
N VAL A 158 -6.54 19.25 2.54
CA VAL A 158 -7.70 18.83 3.31
C VAL A 158 -7.30 18.71 4.78
N ARG A 159 -7.74 19.68 5.59
CA ARG A 159 -7.46 19.74 7.02
C ARG A 159 -8.58 19.11 7.83
N LEU A 160 -8.25 18.76 9.08
CA LEU A 160 -9.24 18.39 10.07
C LEU A 160 -10.23 19.55 10.25
N LEU A 161 -11.51 19.22 10.40
CA LEU A 161 -12.53 20.24 10.67
C LEU A 161 -12.17 20.99 11.96
N PRO A 162 -12.30 22.33 11.98
CA PRO A 162 -12.13 23.10 13.20
C PRO A 162 -13.19 22.68 14.22
N LEU A 163 -12.81 22.67 15.50
CA LEU A 163 -13.75 22.39 16.58
C LEU A 163 -14.68 23.58 16.78
N PRO A 164 -15.93 23.35 17.21
CA PRO A 164 -16.78 24.43 17.68
C PRO A 164 -16.08 25.22 18.79
N GLU A 165 -16.17 26.56 18.74
CA GLU A 165 -15.50 27.45 19.71
C GLU A 165 -15.86 27.13 21.17
N ALA A 166 -17.06 26.57 21.40
CA ALA A 166 -17.52 26.12 22.71
C ALA A 166 -16.71 24.95 23.30
N GLU A 167 -16.10 24.09 22.48
CA GLU A 167 -15.20 23.02 22.97
C GLU A 167 -13.80 23.56 23.26
N PHE A 168 -13.33 24.56 22.50
CA PHE A 168 -12.08 25.28 22.78
C PHE A 168 -12.12 26.00 24.14
N ALA A 169 -13.30 26.49 24.55
CA ALA A 169 -13.49 27.18 25.82
C ALA A 169 -13.44 26.25 27.05
N ARG A 170 -13.58 24.92 26.88
CA ARG A 170 -13.60 23.94 27.98
C ARG A 170 -12.21 23.46 28.42
N GLY A 171 -11.14 23.93 27.79
CA GLY A 171 -9.76 23.64 28.18
C GLY A 171 -8.88 23.20 27.00
N ASN A 172 -7.62 22.87 27.30
CA ASN A 172 -6.71 22.32 26.30
C ASN A 172 -7.32 21.06 25.69
N VAL A 173 -7.40 20.98 24.36
CA VAL A 173 -8.00 19.87 23.61
C VAL A 173 -7.36 18.51 23.93
N LYS A 174 -6.18 18.48 24.56
CA LYS A 174 -5.51 17.26 25.06
C LYS A 174 -5.97 16.81 26.45
N GLU A 175 -6.61 17.67 27.23
CA GLU A 175 -7.00 17.46 28.63
C GLU A 175 -8.52 17.25 28.82
N LEU A 176 -9.31 17.42 27.77
CA LEU A 176 -10.76 17.11 27.74
C LEU A 176 -11.07 15.61 27.54
N ASN A 177 -10.08 14.74 27.81
CA ASN A 177 -10.24 13.29 27.79
C ASN A 177 -10.98 12.83 29.04
N VAL A 178 -12.30 12.61 28.95
CA VAL A 178 -13.03 11.79 29.94
C VAL A 178 -12.93 10.30 29.58
N PHE A 179 -12.57 9.98 28.34
CA PHE A 179 -12.17 8.66 27.86
C PHE A 179 -11.00 8.84 26.87
N ASP A 180 -9.92 8.08 27.03
CA ASP A 180 -8.69 8.22 26.24
C ASP A 180 -8.86 7.94 24.72
N ASP A 181 -10.03 7.49 24.27
CA ASP A 181 -10.29 7.05 22.89
C ASP A 181 -11.31 7.90 22.09
N PHE A 182 -11.82 9.02 22.62
CA PHE A 182 -12.81 9.81 21.87
C PHE A 182 -12.17 10.74 20.83
N ARG A 183 -12.45 10.50 19.55
CA ARG A 183 -11.91 11.27 18.42
C ARG A 183 -12.54 12.65 18.32
N VAL A 184 -11.81 13.66 18.78
CA VAL A 184 -12.21 15.06 18.69
C VAL A 184 -12.13 15.60 17.25
N ARG A 185 -11.26 15.04 16.39
CA ARG A 185 -11.08 15.53 15.01
C ARG A 185 -11.24 14.42 13.97
N ILE A 186 -12.24 14.55 13.11
CA ILE A 186 -12.52 13.60 12.03
C ILE A 186 -11.93 14.15 10.73
N LEU A 187 -11.03 13.38 10.12
CA LEU A 187 -10.58 13.65 8.76
C LEU A 187 -11.75 13.33 7.81
N PRO A 188 -12.13 14.24 6.88
CA PRO A 188 -13.25 13.97 5.98
C PRO A 188 -12.95 12.76 5.11
N VAL A 189 -13.98 11.94 4.88
CA VAL A 189 -13.90 10.70 4.10
C VAL A 189 -15.02 10.70 3.08
N ILE A 190 -14.69 10.50 1.81
CA ILE A 190 -15.68 10.25 0.78
C ILE A 190 -16.15 8.79 0.88
N GLY A 191 -17.46 8.57 1.03
CA GLY A 191 -18.05 7.26 1.35
C GLY A 191 -17.59 6.08 0.47
N PRO A 192 -17.41 6.25 -0.86
CA PRO A 192 -16.97 5.16 -1.73
C PRO A 192 -15.55 4.65 -1.45
N LEU A 193 -14.62 5.50 -1.00
CA LEU A 193 -13.20 5.11 -0.89
C LEU A 193 -12.93 3.99 0.12
N PRO A 194 -13.45 4.04 1.37
CA PRO A 194 -13.34 2.92 2.30
C PRO A 194 -13.90 1.61 1.72
N SER A 195 -14.99 1.70 0.94
CA SER A 195 -15.58 0.54 0.27
C SER A 195 -14.65 -0.01 -0.80
N ILE A 196 -14.04 0.85 -1.62
CA ILE A 196 -13.04 0.47 -2.63
C ILE A 196 -11.83 -0.22 -1.95
N PHE A 197 -11.34 0.31 -0.83
CA PHE A 197 -10.27 -0.33 -0.06
C PHE A 197 -10.70 -1.73 0.40
N GLY A 198 -11.89 -1.87 0.99
CA GLY A 198 -12.45 -3.15 1.39
C GLY A 198 -12.60 -4.15 0.22
N LEU A 199 -12.94 -3.67 -0.98
CA LEU A 199 -13.01 -4.51 -2.18
C LEU A 199 -11.63 -5.01 -2.62
N HIS A 200 -10.59 -4.17 -2.57
CA HIS A 200 -9.21 -4.59 -2.87
C HIS A 200 -8.75 -5.71 -1.92
N ILE A 201 -9.00 -5.54 -0.62
CA ILE A 201 -8.66 -6.54 0.40
C ILE A 201 -9.39 -7.86 0.12
N ALA A 202 -10.71 -7.78 -0.12
CA ALA A 202 -11.52 -8.96 -0.38
C ALA A 202 -11.03 -9.71 -1.63
N THR A 203 -10.78 -8.99 -2.73
CA THR A 203 -10.29 -9.60 -3.98
C THR A 203 -8.94 -10.28 -3.76
N TYR A 204 -8.00 -9.63 -3.07
CA TYR A 204 -6.69 -10.22 -2.79
C TYR A 204 -6.80 -11.55 -2.03
N ILE A 205 -7.56 -11.55 -0.93
CA ILE A 205 -7.76 -12.74 -0.10
C ILE A 205 -8.45 -13.85 -0.89
N LEU A 206 -9.50 -13.53 -1.66
CA LEU A 206 -10.23 -14.51 -2.46
C LEU A 206 -9.36 -15.12 -3.57
N CYS A 207 -8.53 -14.32 -4.23
CA CYS A 207 -7.58 -14.79 -5.23
C CYS A 207 -6.60 -15.80 -4.63
N GLU A 208 -6.05 -15.51 -3.44
CA GLU A 208 -5.16 -16.44 -2.75
C GLU A 208 -5.89 -17.72 -2.30
N LEU A 209 -7.06 -17.61 -1.68
CA LEU A 209 -7.86 -18.76 -1.26
C LEU A 209 -8.28 -19.65 -2.45
N ALA A 210 -8.45 -19.06 -3.64
CA ALA A 210 -8.74 -19.78 -4.88
C ALA A 210 -7.49 -20.40 -5.54
N GLY A 211 -6.31 -20.33 -4.92
CA GLY A 211 -5.06 -20.85 -5.47
C GLY A 211 -4.48 -20.04 -6.63
N ARG A 212 -4.93 -18.80 -6.82
CA ARG A 212 -4.42 -17.85 -7.83
C ARG A 212 -3.98 -16.54 -7.14
N PRO A 213 -2.93 -16.59 -6.30
CA PRO A 213 -2.48 -15.41 -5.56
C PRO A 213 -2.06 -14.29 -6.51
N ILE A 214 -2.32 -13.05 -6.10
CA ILE A 214 -1.79 -11.88 -6.79
C ILE A 214 -0.29 -11.81 -6.48
N ALA A 215 0.52 -12.38 -7.36
CA ALA A 215 1.97 -12.39 -7.23
C ALA A 215 2.52 -10.96 -7.37
N ASN A 216 3.28 -10.50 -6.36
CA ASN A 216 3.94 -9.19 -6.34
C ASN A 216 3.05 -8.06 -6.88
N PRO A 217 2.05 -7.58 -6.13
CA PRO A 217 1.30 -6.41 -6.55
C PRO A 217 2.30 -5.24 -6.69
N LEU A 218 2.64 -4.91 -7.94
CA LEU A 218 3.71 -3.99 -8.26
C LEU A 218 3.29 -2.61 -7.75
N PRO A 219 4.03 -2.02 -6.79
CA PRO A 219 3.71 -0.69 -6.34
C PRO A 219 4.02 0.28 -7.50
N ILE A 220 2.99 0.76 -8.20
CA ILE A 220 3.15 1.81 -9.20
C ILE A 220 3.48 3.09 -8.42
N LYS A 221 4.77 3.37 -8.28
CA LYS A 221 5.27 4.53 -7.53
C LYS A 221 5.17 5.82 -8.34
N ASN A 222 5.00 5.72 -9.67
CA ASN A 222 4.90 6.84 -10.62
C ASN A 222 5.93 7.94 -10.33
N ARG A 223 7.21 7.53 -10.33
CA ARG A 223 8.34 8.39 -9.96
C ARG A 223 8.77 9.25 -11.15
N ARG A 224 7.90 10.15 -11.65
CA ARG A 224 8.17 11.00 -12.83
C ARG A 224 9.55 11.65 -12.83
N LYS A 225 9.93 12.33 -11.75
CA LYS A 225 11.26 12.95 -11.62
C LYS A 225 12.43 11.96 -11.73
N LEU A 226 12.24 10.72 -11.29
CA LEU A 226 13.24 9.67 -11.45
C LEU A 226 13.32 9.25 -12.92
N TYR A 227 12.19 9.05 -13.60
CA TYR A 227 12.15 8.64 -15.00
C TYR A 227 12.72 9.73 -15.91
N GLU A 228 12.32 11.00 -15.71
CA GLU A 228 12.91 12.17 -16.37
C GLU A 228 14.44 12.19 -16.22
N ARG A 229 14.94 11.98 -14.99
CA ARG A 229 16.38 11.94 -14.71
C ARG A 229 17.06 10.78 -15.44
N LEU A 230 16.49 9.57 -15.36
CA LEU A 230 17.05 8.38 -16.00
C LEU A 230 17.08 8.52 -17.53
N TRP A 231 16.02 9.09 -18.12
CA TRP A 231 15.93 9.38 -19.54
C TRP A 231 16.99 10.41 -19.97
N ARG A 232 17.16 11.51 -19.24
CA ARG A 232 18.20 12.53 -19.51
C ARG A 232 19.61 11.96 -19.36
N ASP A 233 19.83 11.14 -18.34
CA ASP A 233 21.10 10.45 -18.09
C ASP A 233 21.43 9.48 -19.25
N LEU A 234 20.43 8.79 -19.80
CA LEU A 234 20.57 7.93 -20.97
C LEU A 234 20.86 8.76 -22.23
N LEU A 235 20.07 9.80 -22.51
CA LEU A 235 20.27 10.70 -23.65
C LEU A 235 21.70 11.28 -23.70
N THR A 236 22.24 11.64 -22.53
CA THR A 236 23.60 12.15 -22.40
C THR A 236 24.66 11.10 -22.78
N ARG A 237 24.45 9.83 -22.43
CA ARG A 237 25.37 8.73 -22.77
C ARG A 237 25.29 8.38 -24.25
N GLU A 238 24.08 8.32 -24.76
CA GLU A 238 23.77 8.05 -26.17
C GLU A 238 24.38 9.12 -27.09
N SER A 239 24.30 10.40 -26.70
CA SER A 239 24.96 11.50 -27.40
C SER A 239 26.49 11.34 -27.43
N ARG A 240 27.09 10.86 -26.33
CA ARG A 240 28.55 10.61 -26.28
C ARG A 240 28.95 9.47 -27.22
N LEU A 241 28.16 8.41 -27.30
CA LEU A 241 28.43 7.29 -28.18
C LEU A 241 28.26 7.67 -29.67
N ALA A 242 27.23 8.45 -29.99
CA ALA A 242 27.00 8.95 -31.34
C ALA A 242 28.03 9.99 -31.80
N GLY A 243 28.73 10.63 -30.86
CA GLY A 243 29.67 11.72 -31.14
C GLY A 243 28.98 13.06 -31.49
N GLU A 244 27.66 13.15 -31.34
CA GLU A 244 26.87 14.34 -31.59
C GLU A 244 25.79 14.54 -30.51
N GLN A 245 25.31 15.78 -30.36
CA GLN A 245 24.27 16.07 -29.37
C GLN A 245 22.90 15.59 -29.87
N LEU A 246 22.34 14.59 -29.19
CA LEU A 246 20.99 14.10 -29.45
C LEU A 246 19.97 14.93 -28.65
N ASN A 247 18.83 15.23 -29.27
CA ASN A 247 17.70 15.93 -28.61
C ASN A 247 16.54 14.99 -28.24
N ARG A 248 16.54 13.76 -28.77
CA ARG A 248 15.50 12.76 -28.54
C ARG A 248 16.08 11.35 -28.60
N LEU A 249 15.43 10.42 -27.91
CA LEU A 249 15.66 8.98 -28.05
C LEU A 249 14.43 8.33 -28.70
N PRO A 250 14.58 7.11 -29.24
CA PRO A 250 13.45 6.29 -29.70
C PRO A 250 12.50 5.84 -28.58
N ILE A 251 12.89 6.03 -27.32
CA ILE A 251 12.09 5.75 -26.12
C ILE A 251 11.83 7.04 -25.34
N ASP A 252 10.70 7.12 -24.64
CA ASP A 252 10.30 8.25 -23.82
C ASP A 252 10.34 7.97 -22.31
N GLU A 253 9.77 8.87 -21.49
CA GLU A 253 9.75 8.72 -20.03
C GLU A 253 8.80 7.62 -19.54
N ASP A 254 7.75 7.31 -20.30
CA ASP A 254 6.80 6.25 -19.97
C ASP A 254 7.44 4.88 -20.30
N ASP A 255 8.18 4.76 -21.40
CA ASP A 255 9.02 3.60 -21.70
C ASP A 255 10.08 3.38 -20.61
N VAL A 256 10.71 4.45 -20.12
CA VAL A 256 11.66 4.38 -19.00
C VAL A 256 10.97 3.89 -17.71
N SER A 257 9.73 4.31 -17.47
CA SER A 257 8.93 3.79 -16.35
C SER A 257 8.69 2.29 -16.50
N LEU A 258 8.30 1.82 -17.69
CA LEU A 258 8.09 0.41 -17.99
C LEU A 258 9.36 -0.43 -17.76
N ILE A 259 10.49 0.00 -18.34
CA ILE A 259 11.79 -0.67 -18.18
C ILE A 259 12.17 -0.75 -16.69
N PHE A 260 12.05 0.37 -15.98
CA PHE A 260 12.52 0.43 -14.60
C PHE A 260 11.59 -0.26 -13.60
N GLU A 261 10.28 -0.04 -13.68
CA GLU A 261 9.32 -0.55 -12.70
C GLU A 261 8.83 -1.97 -13.04
N ASP A 262 8.57 -2.28 -14.31
CA ASP A 262 7.91 -3.54 -14.70
C ASP A 262 8.89 -4.59 -15.20
N VAL A 263 9.86 -4.21 -16.04
CA VAL A 263 10.86 -5.16 -16.58
C VAL A 263 11.90 -5.51 -15.51
N HIS A 264 12.48 -4.49 -14.86
CA HIS A 264 13.57 -4.69 -13.90
C HIS A 264 13.15 -4.63 -12.43
N LEU A 265 11.88 -4.35 -12.12
CA LEU A 265 11.35 -4.31 -10.75
C LEU A 265 12.15 -3.38 -9.81
N GLY A 266 12.69 -2.30 -10.37
CA GLY A 266 13.56 -1.34 -9.69
C GLY A 266 14.89 -1.92 -9.20
N ARG A 267 15.38 -3.00 -9.81
CA ARG A 267 16.62 -3.71 -9.47
C ARG A 267 17.62 -3.66 -10.61
N SER A 268 18.89 -3.92 -10.32
CA SER A 268 19.89 -4.11 -11.36
C SER A 268 19.60 -5.40 -12.17
N VAL A 269 19.87 -5.35 -13.48
CA VAL A 269 19.89 -6.53 -14.36
C VAL A 269 21.01 -7.50 -13.98
N VAL A 270 22.04 -7.04 -13.28
CA VAL A 270 23.19 -7.85 -12.88
C VAL A 270 22.85 -8.67 -11.61
N PRO A 271 23.09 -9.99 -11.60
CA PRO A 271 22.96 -10.81 -10.40
C PRO A 271 23.84 -10.29 -9.24
N PRO A 272 23.33 -10.19 -8.00
CA PRO A 272 22.12 -10.83 -7.47
C PRO A 272 20.85 -9.97 -7.58
N HIS A 273 20.76 -9.04 -8.54
CA HIS A 273 19.63 -8.12 -8.73
C HIS A 273 19.37 -7.25 -7.49
N ALA A 274 20.43 -6.63 -6.98
CA ALA A 274 20.34 -5.70 -5.87
C ALA A 274 19.48 -4.48 -6.24
N VAL A 275 18.83 -3.89 -5.24
CA VAL A 275 18.17 -2.59 -5.42
C VAL A 275 19.27 -1.53 -5.50
N PRO A 276 19.39 -0.82 -6.64
CA PRO A 276 20.48 0.13 -6.81
C PRO A 276 20.28 1.36 -5.92
N THR A 277 21.36 1.81 -5.30
CA THR A 277 21.42 3.11 -4.63
C THR A 277 21.42 4.24 -5.66
N LYS A 278 22.12 4.05 -6.78
CA LYS A 278 22.10 4.94 -7.94
C LYS A 278 21.71 4.15 -9.19
N ALA A 279 20.41 4.11 -9.46
CA ALA A 279 19.89 3.53 -10.70
C ALA A 279 20.36 4.34 -11.92
N VAL A 280 20.84 3.63 -12.94
CA VAL A 280 21.26 4.14 -14.24
C VAL A 280 20.68 3.26 -15.33
N LEU A 281 20.21 3.88 -16.43
CA LEU A 281 19.87 3.16 -17.66
C LEU A 281 21.04 3.18 -18.62
N VAL A 282 21.30 2.04 -19.24
CA VAL A 282 22.30 1.88 -20.29
C VAL A 282 21.75 0.94 -21.36
N ARG A 283 22.16 1.17 -22.60
CA ARG A 283 21.96 0.21 -23.69
C ARG A 283 22.74 -1.07 -23.40
N TRP A 284 22.09 -2.23 -23.50
CA TRP A 284 22.68 -3.52 -23.19
C TRP A 284 23.71 -3.94 -24.24
N ASP A 285 23.33 -3.98 -25.52
CA ASP A 285 24.28 -4.15 -26.64
C ASP A 285 24.37 -2.83 -27.43
N PRO A 286 25.54 -2.16 -27.45
CA PRO A 286 25.73 -0.90 -28.19
C PRO A 286 25.63 -1.06 -29.72
N ARG A 287 25.64 -2.28 -30.24
CA ARG A 287 25.53 -2.58 -31.68
C ARG A 287 24.08 -2.58 -32.16
N GLU A 288 23.15 -2.71 -31.24
CA GLU A 288 21.71 -2.62 -31.51
C GLU A 288 21.20 -1.22 -31.19
N GLU A 289 20.06 -0.86 -31.76
CA GLU A 289 19.44 0.45 -31.50
C GLU A 289 18.89 0.56 -30.07
N VAL A 290 18.67 1.79 -29.61
CA VAL A 290 17.99 2.03 -28.34
C VAL A 290 16.53 1.62 -28.48
N SER A 291 16.10 0.67 -27.66
CA SER A 291 14.72 0.18 -27.61
C SER A 291 14.36 -0.24 -26.19
N VAL A 292 13.07 -0.52 -25.95
CA VAL A 292 12.60 -1.06 -24.65
C VAL A 292 13.25 -2.41 -24.33
N GLU A 293 13.62 -3.19 -25.34
CA GLU A 293 14.24 -4.52 -25.18
C GLU A 293 15.75 -4.46 -24.96
N ASN A 294 16.41 -3.40 -25.46
CA ASN A 294 17.87 -3.26 -25.44
C ASN A 294 18.35 -2.18 -24.45
N VAL A 295 17.51 -1.73 -23.53
CA VAL A 295 17.90 -0.81 -22.44
C VAL A 295 17.65 -1.48 -21.09
N VAL A 296 18.66 -1.44 -20.23
CA VAL A 296 18.64 -2.15 -18.95
C VAL A 296 18.97 -1.24 -17.77
N VAL A 297 18.50 -1.63 -16.59
CA VAL A 297 18.78 -0.96 -15.31
C VAL A 297 20.04 -1.55 -14.68
N MET A 298 20.96 -0.70 -14.25
CA MET A 298 22.18 -1.09 -13.52
C MET A 298 22.42 -0.19 -12.30
N GLU A 299 23.19 -0.66 -11.33
CA GLU A 299 23.83 0.20 -10.32
C GLU A 299 24.87 1.09 -11.00
N GLY A 300 25.14 2.29 -10.45
CA GLY A 300 26.02 3.26 -11.09
C GLY A 300 27.42 2.73 -11.43
N ARG A 301 28.02 1.94 -10.54
CA ARG A 301 29.34 1.32 -10.77
C ARG A 301 29.30 0.21 -11.82
N GLU A 302 28.19 -0.52 -11.88
CA GLU A 302 27.97 -1.57 -12.88
C GLU A 302 27.81 -0.94 -14.27
N ALA A 303 27.03 0.13 -14.36
CA ALA A 303 26.86 0.90 -15.59
C ALA A 303 28.19 1.46 -16.10
N GLU A 304 29.04 2.02 -15.22
CA GLU A 304 30.38 2.51 -15.58
C GLU A 304 31.27 1.39 -16.13
N ARG A 305 31.26 0.20 -15.49
CA ARG A 305 31.98 -0.97 -15.99
C ARG A 305 31.43 -1.43 -17.34
N HIS A 306 30.12 -1.47 -17.50
CA HIS A 306 29.48 -1.94 -18.72
C HIS A 306 29.78 -1.02 -19.91
N VAL A 307 29.70 0.30 -19.73
CA VAL A 307 30.08 1.26 -20.76
C VAL A 307 31.54 1.06 -21.16
N ARG A 308 32.46 0.95 -20.20
CA ARG A 308 33.89 0.73 -20.51
C ARG A 308 34.14 -0.59 -21.26
N GLU A 309 33.59 -1.70 -20.78
CA GLU A 309 33.89 -3.02 -21.35
C GLU A 309 33.13 -3.28 -22.66
N CYS A 310 31.87 -2.87 -22.76
CA CYS A 310 31.02 -3.18 -23.91
C CYS A 310 31.02 -2.07 -24.96
N TRP A 311 30.98 -0.80 -24.56
CA TRP A 311 30.91 0.32 -25.51
C TRP A 311 32.30 0.72 -25.98
N ASP A 312 33.24 0.93 -25.06
CA ASP A 312 34.59 1.42 -25.43
C ASP A 312 35.49 0.29 -25.95
N LEU A 313 35.48 -0.88 -25.29
CA LEU A 313 36.30 -2.04 -25.67
C LEU A 313 35.58 -3.02 -26.61
N GLY A 314 34.29 -2.82 -26.88
CA GLY A 314 33.53 -3.61 -27.86
C GLY A 314 33.24 -5.06 -27.46
N ARG A 315 33.39 -5.43 -26.18
CA ARG A 315 33.11 -6.79 -25.70
C ARG A 315 31.62 -7.10 -25.71
N ARG A 316 31.23 -8.37 -25.82
CA ARG A 316 29.81 -8.75 -25.76
C ARG A 316 29.32 -8.70 -24.30
N PRO A 317 28.09 -8.24 -24.03
CA PRO A 317 27.58 -8.15 -22.65
C PRO A 317 27.63 -9.47 -21.87
N GLY A 318 27.29 -10.60 -22.50
CA GLY A 318 27.36 -11.93 -21.88
C GLY A 318 28.78 -12.46 -21.61
N GLU A 319 29.83 -11.76 -22.04
CA GLU A 319 31.22 -12.04 -21.65
C GLU A 319 31.66 -11.23 -20.40
N VAL A 320 30.90 -10.19 -20.06
CA VAL A 320 31.22 -9.25 -18.97
C VAL A 320 30.40 -9.55 -17.71
N TRP A 321 29.15 -9.97 -17.89
CA TRP A 321 28.14 -10.25 -16.88
C TRP A 321 27.61 -11.68 -17.00
#